data_AF-A0A7V8IQ99-F1
#
_entry.id   AF-A0A7V8IQ99-F1
#
_cell.length_a   1.000
_cell.length_b   1.000
_cell.length_c   1.000
_cell.angle_alpha   90.00
_cell.angle_beta   90.00
_cell.angle_gamma   90.00
#
_symmetry.space_group_name_H-M   'P 1'
#
loop_
_entity.id
_entity.type
_entity.pdbx_description
1 polymer ?
#
loop_
_entity_poly.entity_id
_entity_poly.type
_entity_poly.pdbx_seq_one_letter_code
_entity_poly.pdbx_strand_id
1 'polypeptide(L)'
;MSIAERILNRVGQKKQDFIEYGFSSVENAAIIAFFDLSQEFDTLEDFYALCVSIPKVFFGHDARLFMVSEKESRLLLVAQSRMFIPAKTLT
;
A
#
# COMPACT_ATOMS: atom_id res chain seq x y z
N MET A 1 16.93 -17.36 -23.44
CA MET A 1 16.51 -17.57 -22.04
C MET A 1 15.07 -18.04 -22.06
N SER A 2 14.77 -19.20 -21.49
CA SER A 2 13.41 -19.75 -21.41
C SER A 2 12.56 -18.98 -20.41
N ILE A 3 11.23 -19.16 -20.46
CA ILE A 3 10.32 -18.57 -19.47
C ILE A 3 10.62 -19.09 -18.06
N ALA A 4 10.95 -20.37 -17.91
CA ALA A 4 11.28 -20.99 -16.64
C ALA A 4 12.56 -20.39 -16.05
N GLU A 5 13.60 -20.18 -16.86
CA GLU A 5 14.84 -19.51 -16.45
C GLU A 5 14.58 -18.08 -15.99
N ARG A 6 13.75 -17.32 -16.73
CA ARG A 6 13.37 -15.95 -16.35
C ARG A 6 12.64 -15.92 -15.01
N ILE A 7 11.71 -16.85 -14.79
CA ILE A 7 10.96 -16.97 -13.53
C ILE A 7 11.89 -17.33 -12.37
N LEU A 8 12.73 -18.35 -12.53
CA LEU A 8 13.69 -18.77 -11.50
C LEU A 8 14.62 -17.62 -11.09
N ASN A 9 15.15 -16.89 -12.07
CA ASN A 9 15.98 -15.72 -11.82
C ASN A 9 15.22 -14.63 -11.04
N ARG A 10 13.94 -14.41 -11.36
CA ARG A 10 13.11 -13.40 -10.69
C ARG A 10 12.78 -13.80 -9.25
N VAL A 11 12.48 -15.07 -9.02
CA VAL A 11 12.24 -15.63 -7.67
C VAL A 11 13.51 -15.52 -6.82
N GLY A 12 14.68 -15.89 -7.37
CA GLY A 12 15.96 -15.79 -6.66
C GLY A 12 16.30 -14.35 -6.27
N GLN A 13 16.10 -13.39 -7.18
CA GLN A 13 16.31 -11.97 -6.89
C GLN A 13 15.34 -11.47 -5.82
N LYS A 14 14.05 -11.79 -5.93
CA LYS A 14 13.06 -11.36 -4.93
C LYS A 14 13.35 -11.92 -3.53
N LYS A 15 13.82 -13.18 -3.45
CA LYS A 15 14.28 -13.77 -2.20
C LYS A 15 15.45 -12.98 -1.60
N GLN A 16 16.43 -12.60 -2.42
CA GLN A 16 17.57 -11.81 -1.97
C GLN A 16 17.14 -10.41 -1.51
N ASP A 17 16.26 -9.75 -2.26
CA ASP A 17 15.67 -8.45 -1.89
C ASP A 17 15.04 -8.52 -0.48
N PHE A 18 14.24 -9.55 -0.20
CA PHE A 18 13.58 -9.70 1.11
C PHE A 18 14.57 -9.91 2.27
N ILE A 19 15.71 -10.55 2.02
CA ILE A 19 16.78 -10.68 3.01
C ILE A 19 17.45 -9.31 3.24
N GLU A 20 17.75 -8.59 2.16
CA GLU A 20 18.43 -7.29 2.21
C GLU A 20 17.58 -6.18 2.82
N TYR A 21 16.26 -6.21 2.63
CA TYR A 21 15.35 -5.27 3.29
C TYR A 21 15.40 -5.37 4.82
N GLY A 22 15.73 -6.55 5.37
CA GLY A 22 15.89 -6.73 6.81
C GLY A 22 14.61 -6.45 7.61
N PHE A 23 13.44 -6.64 7.00
CA PHE A 23 12.16 -6.34 7.64
C PHE A 23 11.95 -7.17 8.90
N SER A 24 11.45 -6.51 9.93
CA SER A 24 10.91 -7.14 11.12
C SER A 24 9.72 -8.05 10.79
N SER A 25 9.31 -8.88 11.75
CA SER A 25 8.13 -9.73 11.59
C SER A 25 6.85 -8.92 11.35
N VAL A 26 6.73 -7.73 11.95
CA VAL A 26 5.56 -6.86 11.78
C VAL A 26 5.53 -6.22 10.40
N GLU A 27 6.67 -5.74 9.91
CA GLU A 27 6.77 -5.16 8.56
C GLU A 27 6.49 -6.22 7.47
N ASN A 28 7.01 -7.44 7.64
CA ASN A 28 6.69 -8.56 6.75
C ASN A 28 5.20 -8.90 6.77
N ALA A 29 4.58 -8.97 7.97
CA ALA A 29 3.15 -9.22 8.09
C ALA A 29 2.32 -8.12 7.42
N ALA A 30 2.74 -6.85 7.51
CA ALA A 30 2.07 -5.73 6.85
C ALA A 30 2.08 -5.87 5.31
N ILE A 31 3.22 -6.27 4.74
CA ILE A 31 3.37 -6.48 3.29
C ILE A 31 2.54 -7.68 2.83
N ILE A 32 2.58 -8.79 3.57
CA ILE A 32 1.78 -9.99 3.26
C ILE A 32 0.29 -9.64 3.29
N ALA A 33 -0.18 -8.98 4.35
CA ALA A 33 -1.58 -8.56 4.45
C ALA A 33 -1.99 -7.61 3.31
N PHE A 34 -1.12 -6.67 2.91
CA PHE A 34 -1.37 -5.83 1.74
C PHE A 34 -1.55 -6.65 0.47
N PHE A 35 -0.64 -7.60 0.20
CA PHE A 35 -0.73 -8.44 -1.00
C PHE A 35 -1.98 -9.33 -0.99
N ASP A 36 -2.30 -9.96 0.14
CA ASP A 36 -3.49 -10.81 0.26
C ASP A 36 -4.78 -10.00 0.04
N LEU A 37 -4.95 -8.90 0.76
CA LEU A 37 -6.15 -8.06 0.66
C LEU A 37 -6.27 -7.36 -0.71
N SER A 38 -5.15 -7.02 -1.37
CA SER A 38 -5.18 -6.44 -2.72
C SER A 38 -5.69 -7.40 -3.80
N GLN A 39 -5.77 -8.70 -3.50
CA GLN A 39 -6.39 -9.70 -4.37
C GLN A 39 -7.87 -9.90 -4.04
N GLU A 40 -8.29 -9.59 -2.81
CA GLU A 40 -9.69 -9.66 -2.37
C GLU A 40 -10.51 -8.45 -2.83
N PHE A 41 -9.89 -7.27 -2.79
CA PHE A 41 -10.49 -6.02 -3.26
C PHE A 41 -10.09 -5.70 -4.70
N ASP A 42 -11.06 -5.47 -5.57
CA ASP A 42 -10.84 -5.35 -7.02
C ASP A 42 -11.05 -3.93 -7.57
N THR A 43 -11.45 -2.97 -6.73
CA THR A 43 -11.61 -1.57 -7.15
C THR A 43 -10.38 -0.72 -6.84
N LEU A 44 -10.24 0.37 -7.59
CA LEU A 44 -9.15 1.34 -7.39
C LEU A 44 -9.32 2.10 -6.07
N GLU A 45 -10.57 2.40 -5.70
CA GLU A 45 -10.95 3.04 -4.45
C GLU A 45 -10.56 2.17 -3.25
N ASP A 46 -10.84 0.87 -3.30
CA ASP A 46 -10.43 -0.07 -2.26
C ASP A 46 -8.91 -0.17 -2.16
N PHE A 47 -8.21 -0.20 -3.30
CA PHE A 47 -6.76 -0.19 -3.33
C PHE A 47 -6.19 1.07 -2.63
N TYR A 48 -6.75 2.25 -2.89
CA TYR A 48 -6.34 3.48 -2.21
C TYR A 48 -6.64 3.45 -0.71
N ALA A 49 -7.80 2.93 -0.31
CA ALA A 49 -8.16 2.75 1.10
C ALA A 49 -7.21 1.77 1.80
N LEU A 50 -6.83 0.68 1.14
CA LEU A 50 -5.89 -0.32 1.66
C LEU A 50 -4.50 0.28 1.88
N CYS A 51 -3.98 1.06 0.93
CA CYS A 51 -2.68 1.74 1.03
C CYS A 51 -2.54 2.61 2.29
N VAL A 52 -3.62 3.29 2.71
CA VAL A 52 -3.59 4.13 3.93
C VAL A 52 -3.97 3.36 5.19
N SER A 53 -4.70 2.25 5.06
CA SER A 53 -5.13 1.43 6.20
C SER A 53 -4.02 0.53 6.74
N ILE A 54 -3.15 -0.01 5.88
CA ILE A 54 -2.03 -0.86 6.32
C ILE A 54 -1.10 -0.13 7.30
N PRO A 55 -0.59 1.08 7.00
CA PRO A 55 0.24 1.82 7.95
C PRO A 55 -0.49 2.15 9.26
N LYS A 56 -1.80 2.39 9.18
CA LYS A 56 -2.61 2.71 10.35
C LYS A 56 -2.75 1.52 11.29
N VAL A 57 -3.05 0.33 10.74
CA VAL A 57 -3.29 -0.87 11.55
C VAL A 57 -1.99 -1.46 12.07
N PHE A 58 -0.95 -1.57 11.25
CA PHE A 58 0.30 -2.23 11.63
C PHE A 58 1.25 -1.34 12.42
N PHE A 59 1.25 -0.03 12.17
CA PHE A 59 2.24 0.90 12.76
C PHE A 59 1.59 2.03 13.56
N GLY A 60 0.26 2.12 13.60
CA GLY A 60 -0.46 3.17 14.32
C GLY A 60 -0.36 4.55 13.68
N HIS A 61 0.21 4.68 12.48
CA HIS A 61 0.45 5.95 11.80
C HIS A 61 -0.72 6.36 10.92
N ASP A 62 -1.13 7.63 11.03
CA ASP A 62 -2.08 8.18 10.07
C ASP A 62 -1.38 8.42 8.72
N ALA A 63 -2.02 8.01 7.63
CA ALA A 63 -1.51 8.14 6.27
C ALA A 63 -2.47 8.91 5.36
N ARG A 64 -1.92 9.57 4.34
CA ARG A 64 -2.64 10.25 3.27
C ARG A 64 -2.01 9.86 1.94
N LEU A 65 -2.84 9.50 0.96
CA LEU A 65 -2.41 9.14 -0.38
C LEU A 65 -2.82 10.24 -1.36
N PHE A 66 -1.84 10.76 -2.09
CA PHE A 66 -2.05 11.78 -3.12
C PHE A 66 -1.68 11.22 -4.49
N MET A 67 -2.51 11.49 -5.49
CA MET A 67 -2.24 11.21 -6.90
C MET A 67 -1.91 12.50 -7.64
N VAL A 68 -0.93 12.44 -8.52
CA VAL A 68 -0.63 13.54 -9.44
C VAL A 68 -1.66 13.53 -10.56
N SER A 69 -2.42 14.61 -10.71
CA SER A 69 -3.31 14.81 -11.85
C SER A 69 -2.63 15.72 -12.87
N GLU A 70 -2.18 15.16 -13.99
CA GLU A 70 -1.57 15.95 -15.08
C GLU A 70 -2.59 16.93 -15.67
N LYS A 71 -3.84 16.51 -15.84
CA LYS A 71 -4.93 17.35 -16.37
C LYS A 71 -5.17 18.60 -15.54
N GLU A 72 -5.07 18.46 -14.23
CA GLU A 72 -5.38 19.55 -13.29
C GLU A 72 -4.13 20.23 -12.74
N SER A 73 -2.94 19.75 -13.12
CA SER A 73 -1.63 20.22 -12.62
C SER A 73 -1.58 20.36 -11.09
N ARG A 74 -2.22 19.41 -10.38
CA ARG A 74 -2.32 19.42 -8.91
C ARG A 74 -2.27 18.02 -8.30
N LEU A 75 -2.01 17.98 -6.99
CA LEU A 75 -2.11 16.78 -6.17
C LEU A 75 -3.56 16.59 -5.70
N LEU A 76 -4.11 15.41 -5.96
CA LEU A 76 -5.43 14.99 -5.52
C LEU A 76 -5.30 14.07 -4.32
N LEU A 77 -5.90 14.43 -3.19
CA LEU A 77 -6.05 13.53 -2.06
C LEU A 77 -7.07 12.45 -2.44
N VAL A 78 -6.61 11.21 -2.61
CA VAL A 78 -7.47 10.08 -3.03
C VAL A 78 -7.84 9.15 -1.87
N ALA A 79 -7.05 9.13 -0.79
CA ALA A 79 -7.39 8.41 0.43
C ALA A 79 -6.68 8.98 1.66
N GLN A 80 -7.26 8.76 2.84
CA GLN A 80 -6.64 9.05 4.13
C GLN A 80 -7.17 8.11 5.21
N SER A 81 -6.32 7.73 6.17
CA SER A 81 -6.68 6.78 7.23
C SER A 81 -7.40 7.42 8.42
N ARG A 82 -7.34 8.75 8.55
CA ARG A 82 -8.08 9.49 9.57
C ARG A 82 -9.45 9.81 9.01
N MET A 83 -10.52 9.49 9.75
CA MET A 83 -11.86 9.96 9.39
C MET A 83 -11.84 11.49 9.28
N PHE A 84 -12.32 12.00 8.15
CA PHE A 84 -12.61 13.42 8.03
C PHE A 84 -13.77 13.73 8.97
N ILE A 85 -13.50 14.41 10.08
CA ILE A 85 -14.55 15.04 10.90
C ILE A 85 -14.77 16.42 10.27
N PRO A 86 -15.90 16.68 9.59
CA PRO A 86 -16.21 18.02 9.11
C PRO A 86 -16.31 18.96 10.32
N ALA A 87 -15.73 20.16 10.24
CA ALA A 87 -15.72 21.15 11.32
C ALA A 87 -17.11 21.75 11.68
N LYS A 88 -18.22 21.04 11.43
CA LYS A 88 -19.59 21.44 11.78
C LYS A 88 -20.32 20.31 12.50
N THR A 89 -19.92 20.04 13.73
CA THR A 89 -20.80 19.46 14.76
C THR A 89 -20.43 19.99 16.14
N LEU A 90 -20.22 21.30 16.22
CA LEU A 90 -20.18 22.06 17.47
C LEU A 90 -21.03 23.33 17.25
N THR A 91 -22.34 23.14 17.31
CA THR A 91 -23.34 24.19 17.56
C THR A 91 -24.34 23.62 18.53
#